data_AF-A0A7S4R6B4-F1
#
_entry.id   AF-A0A7S4R6B4-F1
#
_cell.length_a   1.000
_cell.length_b   1.000
_cell.length_c   1.000
_cell.angle_alpha   90.00
_cell.angle_beta   90.00
_cell.angle_gamma   90.00
#
_symmetry.space_group_name_H-M   'P 1'
#
loop_
_entity.id
_entity.type
_entity.pdbx_description
1 polymer ?
#
loop_
_entity_poly.entity_id
_entity_poly.type
_entity_poly.pdbx_seq_one_letter_code
_entity_poly.pdbx_strand_id
1 'polypeptide(L)'
;MAACASAVVFLLLLRAALAARVQTDLDGGGECGREVATPKDSVSLRQYFDAARVSSGILSSTDDSSSDLVDPAQCTKKDVCLLMRQLDMDFYARARQGLLTDSDYDTPPTRSWHTSGNCKNSNRAYPEVPVTDADTCREEARKHGADGELQEVRKSTLPSGCSVETFAGKTKVYLNQLNTDVTGGITYEGKERLPKTVAQLCAMDRSLSEAAAAYYSPYKLKPSMEGREAASTSCSFGMMAYLSQLRETMSPCAKILTYRPDSRFHSADHALQVAQQLEKADKADGAAKVRQYVETMRQKYVLMDTIANHWCPDTWTTAKATEGASCDALRVMAWTEEGKKLKEFKAKQGNAKKGGGKKGGRQPADGGRMNGAGNAGLLAGLDALLAELAAEDTIAMGLKSQDDLGGTDSSGKPVKISLNDASCDAFEDETLASRLEDAPAAPPDFFTEKE
;
A
#
# COMPACT_ATOMS: atom_id res chain seq x y z
N MET A 1 30.76 -44.00 27.01
CA MET A 1 29.71 -43.02 27.39
C MET A 1 29.75 -41.72 26.59
N ALA A 2 30.89 -41.30 25.99
CA ALA A 2 30.96 -40.07 25.17
C ALA A 2 30.23 -40.14 23.81
N ALA A 3 30.07 -41.34 23.22
CA ALA A 3 29.43 -41.49 21.89
C ALA A 3 27.90 -41.32 21.90
N CYS A 4 27.21 -41.59 23.03
CA CYS A 4 25.75 -41.45 23.10
C CYS A 4 25.30 -39.98 23.23
N ALA A 5 26.12 -39.12 23.83
CA ALA A 5 25.77 -37.70 23.99
C ALA A 5 25.75 -36.96 22.64
N SER A 6 26.65 -37.31 21.71
CA SER A 6 26.75 -36.64 20.41
C SER A 6 25.58 -36.97 19.47
N ALA A 7 25.05 -38.19 19.53
CA ALA A 7 23.91 -38.60 18.72
C ALA A 7 22.60 -37.91 19.15
N VAL A 8 22.42 -37.67 20.46
CA VAL A 8 21.22 -37.00 21.00
C VAL A 8 21.21 -35.51 20.65
N VAL A 9 22.38 -34.84 20.69
CA VAL A 9 22.50 -33.43 20.28
C VAL A 9 22.26 -33.28 18.77
N PHE A 10 22.77 -34.22 17.96
CA PHE A 10 22.52 -34.19 16.50
C PHE A 10 21.05 -34.45 16.15
N LEU A 11 20.37 -35.35 16.87
CA LEU A 11 18.92 -35.59 16.71
C LEU A 11 18.06 -34.42 17.21
N LEU A 12 18.49 -33.71 18.26
CA LEU A 12 17.81 -32.50 18.74
C LEU A 12 18.02 -31.32 17.79
N LEU A 13 19.21 -31.17 17.20
CA LEU A 13 19.48 -30.17 16.16
C LEU A 13 18.75 -30.51 14.85
N LEU A 14 18.67 -31.78 14.46
CA LEU A 14 17.84 -32.20 13.33
C LEU A 14 16.34 -31.96 13.61
N ARG A 15 15.87 -32.20 14.84
CA ARG A 15 14.49 -31.91 15.22
C ARG A 15 14.20 -30.42 15.32
N ALA A 16 15.15 -29.59 15.74
CA ALA A 16 15.01 -28.14 15.71
C ALA A 16 15.04 -27.59 14.27
N ALA A 17 15.91 -28.14 13.42
CA ALA A 17 15.99 -27.79 12.00
C ALA A 17 14.79 -28.31 11.19
N LEU A 18 14.20 -29.47 11.56
CA LEU A 18 12.93 -29.94 11.00
C LEU A 18 11.71 -29.21 11.59
N ALA A 19 11.72 -28.84 12.88
CA ALA A 19 10.62 -28.07 13.47
C ALA A 19 10.57 -26.63 12.93
N ALA A 20 11.70 -26.06 12.50
CA ALA A 20 11.73 -24.81 11.73
C ALA A 20 11.30 -24.97 10.26
N ARG A 21 11.14 -26.22 9.77
CA ARG A 21 10.78 -26.55 8.38
C ARG A 21 9.40 -27.20 8.23
N VAL A 22 8.66 -27.39 9.33
CA VAL A 22 7.31 -28.01 9.31
C VAL A 22 6.28 -26.95 9.69
N GLN A 23 6.07 -26.01 8.76
CA GLN A 23 4.81 -25.28 8.64
C GLN A 23 4.51 -24.89 7.18
N THR A 24 4.93 -25.72 6.25
CA THR A 24 4.63 -25.57 4.82
C THR A 24 4.43 -26.97 4.22
N ASP A 25 3.18 -27.42 4.25
CA ASP A 25 2.64 -28.61 3.57
C ASP A 25 1.10 -28.37 3.62
N LEU A 26 0.29 -28.33 2.56
CA LEU A 26 0.36 -28.75 1.16
C LEU A 26 -0.76 -28.01 0.38
N ASP A 27 -0.64 -28.04 -0.95
CA ASP A 27 -1.47 -27.48 -2.04
C ASP A 27 -0.99 -26.11 -2.55
N GLY A 28 -0.64 -26.07 -3.84
CA GLY A 28 -0.06 -24.91 -4.52
C GLY A 28 -0.87 -23.64 -4.30
N GLY A 29 -0.17 -22.58 -3.87
CA GLY A 29 -0.75 -21.29 -3.49
C GLY A 29 -1.10 -21.21 -2.01
N GLY A 30 -0.12 -21.38 -1.12
CA GLY A 30 -0.31 -21.02 0.29
C GLY A 30 -0.69 -19.54 0.42
N GLU A 31 -1.66 -19.24 1.27
CA GLU A 31 -2.03 -17.86 1.62
C GLU A 31 -0.77 -17.08 2.05
N CYS A 32 -0.59 -15.84 1.57
CA CYS A 32 0.53 -15.00 1.99
C CYS A 32 0.55 -14.80 3.50
N GLY A 33 1.71 -15.03 4.12
CA GLY A 33 1.94 -14.70 5.51
C GLY A 33 1.91 -13.18 5.76
N ARG A 34 1.77 -12.79 7.04
CA ARG A 34 1.76 -11.38 7.47
C ARG A 34 3.04 -10.63 7.08
N GLU A 35 4.15 -11.36 7.01
CA GLU A 35 5.47 -10.86 6.62
C GLU A 35 5.53 -10.30 5.19
N VAL A 36 4.59 -10.68 4.33
CA VAL A 36 4.49 -10.15 2.96
C VAL A 36 3.95 -8.71 2.98
N ALA A 37 3.13 -8.38 3.97
CA ALA A 37 2.53 -7.06 4.12
C ALA A 37 3.33 -6.14 5.07
N THR A 38 4.07 -6.71 6.02
CA THR A 38 4.79 -5.95 7.07
C THR A 38 6.11 -6.63 7.45
N PRO A 39 7.17 -5.89 7.82
CA PRO A 39 8.42 -6.50 8.23
C PRO A 39 8.24 -7.46 9.43
N LYS A 40 9.09 -8.50 9.52
CA LYS A 40 9.02 -9.53 10.58
C LYS A 40 9.31 -9.00 12.01
N ASP A 41 9.81 -7.77 12.13
CA ASP A 41 10.19 -7.13 13.40
C ASP A 41 9.77 -5.66 13.40
N SER A 42 9.82 -4.97 14.56
CA SER A 42 9.54 -3.54 14.68
C SER A 42 10.61 -2.62 14.06
N VAL A 43 11.31 -3.09 13.04
CA VAL A 43 12.27 -2.33 12.23
C VAL A 43 11.53 -1.48 11.21
N SER A 44 12.11 -0.36 10.81
CA SER A 44 11.48 0.46 9.77
C SER A 44 11.50 -0.28 8.42
N LEU A 45 10.53 0.04 7.55
CA LEU A 45 10.43 -0.57 6.22
C LEU A 45 11.73 -0.38 5.42
N ARG A 46 12.29 0.83 5.48
CA ARG A 46 13.58 1.14 4.88
C ARG A 46 14.69 0.22 5.40
N GLN A 47 14.85 0.11 6.71
CA GLN A 47 15.90 -0.73 7.34
C GLN A 47 15.78 -2.20 6.91
N TYR A 48 14.55 -2.72 6.83
CA TYR A 48 14.29 -4.09 6.39
C TYR A 48 14.84 -4.34 4.97
N PHE A 49 14.48 -3.50 4.01
CA PHE A 49 14.91 -3.69 2.62
C PHE A 49 16.38 -3.32 2.39
N ASP A 50 16.90 -2.32 3.09
CA ASP A 50 18.32 -1.95 2.98
C ASP A 50 19.21 -3.07 3.55
N ALA A 51 18.78 -3.74 4.63
CA ALA A 51 19.46 -4.94 5.12
C ALA A 51 19.43 -6.08 4.08
N ALA A 52 18.30 -6.28 3.39
CA ALA A 52 18.19 -7.28 2.32
C ALA A 52 19.10 -6.95 1.10
N ARG A 53 19.30 -5.66 0.80
CA ARG A 53 20.24 -5.21 -0.23
C ARG A 53 21.69 -5.46 0.18
N VAL A 54 22.04 -5.17 1.43
CA VAL A 54 23.38 -5.48 1.98
C VAL A 54 23.65 -6.98 1.94
N SER A 55 22.69 -7.81 2.36
CA SER A 55 22.86 -9.27 2.31
C SER A 55 23.00 -9.83 0.89
N SER A 56 22.45 -9.10 -0.09
CA SER A 56 22.55 -9.45 -1.51
C SER A 56 23.79 -8.87 -2.19
N GLY A 57 24.65 -8.13 -1.47
CA GLY A 57 25.84 -7.48 -2.02
C GLY A 57 25.56 -6.28 -2.91
N ILE A 58 24.32 -5.77 -2.92
CA ILE A 58 23.89 -4.60 -3.72
C ILE A 58 24.43 -3.30 -3.09
N LEU A 59 24.35 -3.22 -1.76
CA LEU A 59 24.88 -2.09 -0.98
C LEU A 59 26.09 -2.53 -0.18
N SER A 60 27.10 -1.65 -0.07
CA SER A 60 28.11 -1.84 0.96
C SER A 60 27.50 -1.47 2.32
N SER A 61 27.92 -2.15 3.39
CA SER A 61 27.46 -1.86 4.75
C SER A 61 27.83 -0.45 5.25
N THR A 62 28.50 0.36 4.43
CA THR A 62 29.12 1.65 4.77
C THR A 62 28.62 2.83 3.94
N ASP A 63 27.68 2.66 3.00
CA ASP A 63 27.29 3.73 2.09
C ASP A 63 26.23 4.68 2.67
N ASP A 64 26.63 5.51 3.63
CA ASP A 64 25.83 6.65 4.08
C ASP A 64 26.24 7.98 3.39
N SER A 65 27.07 7.92 2.34
CA SER A 65 27.77 9.11 1.82
C SER A 65 27.52 9.40 0.35
N SER A 66 26.58 10.32 0.13
CA SER A 66 26.75 11.58 -0.63
C SER A 66 27.36 11.61 -2.04
N SER A 67 27.60 10.51 -2.75
CA SER A 67 27.87 10.61 -4.19
C SER A 67 26.56 10.82 -4.93
N ASP A 68 26.46 11.89 -5.72
CA ASP A 68 25.30 12.11 -6.60
C ASP A 68 25.19 11.03 -7.70
N LEU A 69 26.25 10.26 -7.90
CA LEU A 69 26.39 9.28 -8.95
C LEU A 69 26.44 7.87 -8.36
N VAL A 70 25.62 7.01 -8.95
CA VAL A 70 25.47 5.60 -8.62
C VAL A 70 26.25 4.78 -9.63
N ASP A 71 26.98 3.77 -9.17
CA ASP A 71 27.62 2.79 -10.04
C ASP A 71 26.53 1.89 -10.67
N PRO A 72 26.41 1.82 -12.01
CA PRO A 72 25.41 0.95 -12.65
C PRO A 72 25.60 -0.54 -12.30
N ALA A 73 26.78 -0.98 -11.87
CA ALA A 73 26.99 -2.36 -11.42
C ALA A 73 26.19 -2.69 -10.15
N GLN A 74 25.85 -1.68 -9.34
CA GLN A 74 25.06 -1.84 -8.11
C GLN A 74 23.55 -1.88 -8.38
N CYS A 75 23.08 -1.42 -9.54
CA CYS A 75 21.68 -1.56 -9.90
C CYS A 75 21.45 -2.91 -10.57
N THR A 76 20.69 -3.79 -9.92
CA THR A 76 20.50 -5.17 -10.38
C THR A 76 19.02 -5.55 -10.49
N LYS A 77 18.75 -6.62 -11.23
CA LYS A 77 17.42 -7.23 -11.34
C LYS A 77 16.85 -7.59 -9.96
N LYS A 78 17.71 -8.08 -9.06
CA LYS A 78 17.34 -8.38 -7.67
C LYS A 78 16.93 -7.13 -6.89
N ASP A 79 17.63 -6.00 -7.06
CA ASP A 79 17.24 -4.72 -6.45
C ASP A 79 15.85 -4.27 -6.92
N VAL A 80 15.52 -4.48 -8.18
CA VAL A 80 14.18 -4.17 -8.73
C VAL A 80 13.10 -5.05 -8.11
N CYS A 81 13.33 -6.35 -7.93
CA CYS A 81 12.39 -7.20 -7.18
C CYS A 81 12.19 -6.71 -5.74
N LEU A 82 13.26 -6.31 -5.05
CA LEU A 82 13.17 -5.75 -3.71
C LEU A 82 12.38 -4.43 -3.70
N LEU A 83 12.55 -3.56 -4.71
CA LEU A 83 11.74 -2.35 -4.86
C LEU A 83 10.26 -2.64 -5.08
N MET A 84 9.91 -3.61 -5.93
CA MET A 84 8.53 -4.02 -6.16
C MET A 84 7.85 -4.45 -4.86
N ARG A 85 8.56 -5.24 -4.04
CA ARG A 85 8.10 -5.66 -2.71
C ARG A 85 8.00 -4.49 -1.73
N GLN A 86 8.97 -3.60 -1.76
CA GLN A 86 9.00 -2.42 -0.90
C GLN A 86 7.81 -1.50 -1.17
N LEU A 87 7.43 -1.33 -2.44
CA LEU A 87 6.23 -0.58 -2.84
C LEU A 87 4.95 -1.22 -2.30
N ASP A 88 4.84 -2.55 -2.36
CA ASP A 88 3.69 -3.28 -1.82
C ASP A 88 3.50 -3.07 -0.31
N MET A 89 4.60 -3.19 0.44
CA MET A 89 4.60 -3.02 1.89
C MET A 89 4.44 -1.54 2.30
N ASP A 90 4.98 -0.60 1.53
CA ASP A 90 4.76 0.84 1.73
C ASP A 90 3.27 1.20 1.55
N PHE A 91 2.64 0.69 0.48
CA PHE A 91 1.21 0.86 0.27
C PHE A 91 0.42 0.32 1.46
N TYR A 92 0.72 -0.89 1.92
CA TYR A 92 0.06 -1.47 3.08
C TYR A 92 0.18 -0.55 4.30
N ALA A 93 1.39 -0.08 4.61
CA ALA A 93 1.64 0.79 5.76
C ALA A 93 0.84 2.10 5.67
N ARG A 94 0.85 2.77 4.50
CA ARG A 94 0.10 4.02 4.28
C ARG A 94 -1.41 3.80 4.30
N ALA A 95 -1.90 2.72 3.69
CA ALA A 95 -3.31 2.34 3.66
C ALA A 95 -3.85 2.11 5.08
N ARG A 96 -3.09 1.47 5.95
CA ARG A 96 -3.50 1.27 7.35
C ARG A 96 -3.56 2.55 8.16
N GLN A 97 -2.77 3.55 7.79
CA GLN A 97 -2.70 4.84 8.48
C GLN A 97 -3.64 5.90 7.88
N GLY A 98 -4.36 5.58 6.80
CA GLY A 98 -5.19 6.55 6.07
C GLY A 98 -4.36 7.62 5.34
N LEU A 99 -3.09 7.33 5.05
CA LEU A 99 -2.15 8.24 4.37
C LEU A 99 -2.15 8.05 2.84
N LEU A 100 -3.17 7.43 2.28
CA LEU A 100 -3.34 7.33 0.84
C LEU A 100 -3.69 8.72 0.27
N THR A 101 -2.93 9.18 -0.71
CA THR A 101 -3.08 10.50 -1.31
C THR A 101 -4.05 10.46 -2.47
N ASP A 102 -4.50 11.61 -2.96
CA ASP A 102 -5.42 11.67 -4.12
C ASP A 102 -4.82 11.00 -5.37
N SER A 103 -3.50 10.92 -5.48
CA SER A 103 -2.81 10.19 -6.55
C SER A 103 -2.92 8.67 -6.43
N ASP A 104 -3.25 8.14 -5.25
CA ASP A 104 -3.55 6.71 -5.07
C ASP A 104 -5.00 6.38 -5.49
N TYR A 105 -5.86 7.40 -5.71
CA TYR A 105 -7.26 7.23 -6.08
C TYR A 105 -7.56 7.75 -7.49
N ASP A 106 -8.32 7.00 -8.27
CA ASP A 106 -8.84 7.42 -9.58
C ASP A 106 -9.92 8.51 -9.45
N THR A 107 -10.54 8.62 -8.28
CA THR A 107 -11.40 9.77 -7.91
C THR A 107 -11.01 10.28 -6.53
N PRO A 108 -10.66 11.57 -6.37
CA PRO A 108 -10.20 12.10 -5.11
C PRO A 108 -11.32 11.98 -4.04
N PRO A 109 -10.99 11.51 -2.83
CA PRO A 109 -11.95 11.32 -1.76
C PRO A 109 -12.69 12.62 -1.41
N THR A 110 -14.01 12.53 -1.29
CA THR A 110 -14.86 13.71 -1.08
C THR A 110 -14.80 14.21 0.36
N ARG A 111 -14.68 15.52 0.53
CA ARG A 111 -14.91 16.24 1.80
C ARG A 111 -16.33 16.80 1.79
N SER A 112 -17.04 16.75 2.91
CA SER A 112 -18.40 17.28 2.98
C SER A 112 -18.76 17.85 4.34
N TRP A 113 -19.58 18.90 4.32
CA TRP A 113 -20.13 19.52 5.51
C TRP A 113 -21.42 18.81 5.92
N HIS A 114 -21.44 18.29 7.15
CA HIS A 114 -22.60 17.66 7.74
C HIS A 114 -23.29 18.64 8.70
N THR A 115 -24.50 19.05 8.33
CA THR A 115 -25.35 19.96 9.14
C THR A 115 -26.28 19.20 10.09
N SER A 116 -26.22 17.87 10.08
CA SER A 116 -26.96 16.98 10.98
C SER A 116 -26.14 15.71 11.23
N GLY A 117 -26.06 15.28 12.49
CA GLY A 117 -25.29 14.09 12.84
C GLY A 117 -23.79 14.38 13.00
N ASN A 118 -22.95 13.34 12.95
CA ASN A 118 -21.50 13.47 12.99
C ASN A 118 -20.85 12.55 11.95
N CYS A 119 -19.55 12.68 11.74
CA CYS A 119 -18.85 11.87 10.72
C CYS A 119 -18.98 10.35 10.95
N LYS A 120 -19.12 9.89 12.19
CA LYS A 120 -19.25 8.45 12.52
C LYS A 120 -20.63 7.88 12.14
N ASN A 121 -21.66 8.72 12.15
CA ASN A 121 -23.06 8.33 11.96
C ASN A 121 -23.63 8.90 10.65
N SER A 122 -22.80 9.08 9.63
CA SER A 122 -23.30 9.58 8.36
C SER A 122 -24.09 8.49 7.62
N ASN A 123 -25.16 8.89 6.95
CA ASN A 123 -25.97 7.99 6.11
C ASN A 123 -25.31 7.72 4.74
N ARG A 124 -23.99 7.94 4.62
CA ARG A 124 -23.27 7.74 3.37
C ARG A 124 -22.87 6.25 3.22
N ALA A 125 -22.61 5.85 1.98
CA ALA A 125 -22.19 4.48 1.66
C ALA A 125 -20.75 4.16 2.09
N TYR A 126 -19.99 5.15 2.55
CA TYR A 126 -18.61 5.02 3.00
C TYR A 126 -18.43 5.67 4.38
N PRO A 127 -17.52 5.14 5.22
CA PRO A 127 -17.18 5.76 6.48
C PRO A 127 -16.50 7.11 6.29
N GLU A 128 -16.71 8.00 7.26
CA GLU A 128 -16.11 9.32 7.29
C GLU A 128 -15.45 9.58 8.65
N VAL A 129 -14.38 10.38 8.62
CA VAL A 129 -13.65 10.83 9.80
C VAL A 129 -13.68 12.37 9.88
N PRO A 130 -13.65 12.93 11.11
CA PRO A 130 -13.56 14.37 11.29
C PRO A 130 -12.24 14.90 10.75
N VAL A 131 -12.28 16.04 10.04
CA VAL A 131 -11.06 16.73 9.60
C VAL A 131 -10.37 17.36 10.80
N THR A 132 -9.13 16.95 11.08
CA THR A 132 -8.33 17.42 12.22
C THR A 132 -7.18 18.34 11.81
N ASP A 133 -6.93 18.50 10.51
CA ASP A 133 -5.91 19.38 9.97
C ASP A 133 -6.38 20.84 9.90
N ALA A 134 -5.56 21.77 10.40
CA ALA A 134 -5.90 23.18 10.53
C ALA A 134 -5.95 23.90 9.18
N ASP A 135 -5.04 23.56 8.25
CA ASP A 135 -4.97 24.20 6.94
C ASP A 135 -6.16 23.79 6.07
N THR A 136 -6.45 22.49 6.04
CA THR A 136 -7.64 21.90 5.41
C THR A 136 -8.93 22.52 5.98
N CYS A 137 -9.01 22.66 7.30
CA CYS A 137 -10.17 23.26 7.95
C CYS A 137 -10.37 24.73 7.53
N ARG A 138 -9.29 25.53 7.50
CA ARG A 138 -9.33 26.93 7.04
C ARG A 138 -9.78 27.04 5.58
N GLU A 139 -9.21 26.22 4.71
CA GLU A 139 -9.51 26.23 3.28
C GLU A 139 -10.99 25.90 3.03
N GLU A 140 -11.48 24.82 3.62
CA GLU A 140 -12.85 24.36 3.43
C GLU A 140 -13.88 25.26 4.13
N ALA A 141 -13.55 25.86 5.27
CA ALA A 141 -14.41 26.82 5.94
C ALA A 141 -14.63 28.06 5.07
N ARG A 142 -13.58 28.61 4.43
CA ARG A 142 -13.70 29.72 3.48
C ARG A 142 -14.58 29.35 2.29
N LYS A 143 -14.40 28.18 1.69
CA LYS A 143 -15.27 27.67 0.61
C LYS A 143 -16.72 27.53 1.06
N HIS A 144 -16.95 27.25 2.34
CA HIS A 144 -18.28 27.16 2.95
C HIS A 144 -18.87 28.54 3.35
N GLY A 145 -18.21 29.65 3.02
CA GLY A 145 -18.66 31.00 3.36
C GLY A 145 -18.40 31.39 4.81
N ALA A 146 -17.47 30.71 5.48
CA ALA A 146 -17.03 30.99 6.84
C ALA A 146 -15.61 31.58 6.83
N ASP A 147 -15.50 32.91 6.69
CA ASP A 147 -14.22 33.64 6.67
C ASP A 147 -13.69 33.99 8.07
N GLY A 148 -14.22 33.36 9.11
CA GLY A 148 -13.80 33.58 10.49
C GLY A 148 -12.39 33.05 10.78
N GLU A 149 -11.72 33.63 11.77
CA GLU A 149 -10.46 33.10 12.29
C GLU A 149 -10.67 31.71 12.89
N LEU A 150 -9.81 30.75 12.52
CA LEU A 150 -9.87 29.39 13.04
C LEU A 150 -9.48 29.37 14.53
N GLN A 151 -10.38 28.88 15.38
CA GLN A 151 -10.12 28.74 16.80
C GLN A 151 -9.83 27.29 17.16
N GLU A 152 -8.59 27.00 17.56
CA GLU A 152 -8.24 25.70 18.14
C GLU A 152 -8.77 25.61 19.58
N VAL A 153 -9.60 24.60 19.85
CA VAL A 153 -10.33 24.47 21.11
C VAL A 153 -10.33 23.02 21.61
N ARG A 154 -10.62 22.84 22.90
CA ARG A 154 -10.89 21.54 23.53
C ARG A 154 -12.22 21.62 24.27
N LYS A 155 -13.33 21.45 23.55
CA LYS A 155 -14.69 21.60 24.10
C LYS A 155 -15.47 20.30 23.97
N SER A 156 -16.06 19.84 25.07
CA SER A 156 -16.94 18.66 25.08
C SER A 156 -18.30 18.90 24.41
N THR A 157 -18.62 20.16 24.11
CA THR A 157 -19.89 20.59 23.51
C THR A 157 -19.82 20.81 22.00
N LEU A 158 -18.64 20.62 21.39
CA LEU A 158 -18.45 20.73 19.95
C LEU A 158 -18.12 19.36 19.37
N PRO A 159 -18.50 19.10 18.09
CA PRO A 159 -18.06 17.91 17.38
C PRO A 159 -16.54 17.79 17.32
N SER A 160 -16.04 16.58 17.10
CA SER A 160 -14.61 16.34 16.87
C SER A 160 -14.11 17.06 15.61
N GLY A 161 -12.90 17.62 15.66
CA GLY A 161 -12.25 18.22 14.50
C GLY A 161 -12.89 19.54 14.05
N CYS A 162 -12.85 19.77 12.74
CA CYS A 162 -13.26 21.03 12.12
C CYS A 162 -14.79 21.18 12.14
N SER A 163 -15.27 22.31 12.67
CA SER A 163 -16.69 22.64 12.71
C SER A 163 -16.92 24.13 12.50
N VAL A 164 -18.08 24.45 11.91
CA VAL A 164 -18.55 25.81 11.72
C VAL A 164 -19.82 25.99 12.54
N GLU A 165 -19.80 26.99 13.40
CA GLU A 165 -20.94 27.39 14.22
C GLU A 165 -21.48 28.72 13.72
N THR A 166 -22.76 28.74 13.36
CA THR A 166 -23.47 29.95 12.95
C THR A 166 -24.54 30.27 13.98
N PHE A 167 -24.42 31.42 14.64
CA PHE A 167 -25.40 31.91 15.60
C PHE A 167 -25.69 33.39 15.36
N ALA A 168 -26.98 33.74 15.23
CA ALA A 168 -27.43 35.12 15.00
C ALA A 168 -26.69 35.84 13.85
N GLY A 169 -26.45 35.12 12.75
CA GLY A 169 -25.75 35.63 11.56
C GLY A 169 -24.22 35.76 11.70
N LYS A 170 -23.66 35.39 12.87
CA LYS A 170 -22.21 35.34 13.08
C LYS A 170 -21.71 33.92 12.94
N THR A 171 -20.70 33.74 12.10
CA THR A 171 -20.08 32.45 11.83
C THR A 171 -18.72 32.37 12.52
N LYS A 172 -18.46 31.26 13.21
CA LYS A 172 -17.18 30.96 13.85
C LYS A 172 -16.69 29.61 13.37
N VAL A 173 -15.38 29.50 13.16
CA VAL A 173 -14.72 28.27 12.74
C VAL A 173 -13.93 27.73 13.93
N TYR A 174 -14.15 26.46 14.26
CA TYR A 174 -13.45 25.78 15.35
C TYR A 174 -12.71 24.56 14.82
N LEU A 175 -11.52 24.31 15.38
CA LEU A 175 -10.85 23.02 15.30
C LEU A 175 -10.84 22.41 16.70
N ASN A 176 -11.74 21.47 16.95
CA ASN A 176 -11.84 20.81 18.24
C ASN A 176 -10.86 19.64 18.32
N GLN A 177 -9.83 19.78 19.15
CA GLN A 177 -8.81 18.74 19.37
C GLN A 177 -9.31 17.61 20.31
N LEU A 178 -10.49 17.76 20.91
CA LEU A 178 -11.10 16.73 21.74
C LEU A 178 -11.93 15.77 20.87
N ASN A 179 -11.71 14.47 21.02
CA ASN A 179 -12.55 13.44 20.39
C ASN A 179 -13.88 13.34 21.17
N THR A 180 -14.94 13.84 20.58
CA THR A 180 -16.32 13.84 21.09
C THR A 180 -17.27 13.19 20.08
N ASP A 181 -18.38 12.64 20.58
CA ASP A 181 -19.48 12.12 19.76
C ASP A 181 -20.60 13.15 19.54
N VAL A 182 -20.34 14.43 19.85
CA VAL A 182 -21.32 15.51 19.66
C VAL A 182 -21.69 15.62 18.19
N THR A 183 -22.99 15.69 17.91
CA THR A 183 -23.52 15.84 16.56
C THR A 183 -23.67 17.31 16.18
N GLY A 184 -23.35 17.61 14.92
CA GLY A 184 -23.85 18.80 14.24
C GLY A 184 -25.38 18.77 14.13
N GLY A 185 -25.96 19.95 13.95
CA GLY A 185 -27.40 20.14 14.00
C GLY A 185 -27.81 21.58 14.21
N ILE A 186 -29.11 21.80 14.13
CA ILE A 186 -29.74 23.08 14.50
C ILE A 186 -30.24 22.93 15.92
N THR A 187 -29.76 23.81 16.79
CA THR A 187 -30.27 24.00 18.15
C THR A 187 -30.84 25.41 18.27
N TYR A 188 -31.67 25.66 19.28
CA TYR A 188 -32.26 26.97 19.51
C TYR A 188 -31.81 27.47 20.89
N GLU A 189 -31.07 28.58 20.91
CA GLU A 189 -30.52 29.16 22.14
C GLU A 189 -31.14 30.54 22.44
N GLY A 190 -31.21 30.88 23.72
CA GLY A 190 -31.67 32.18 24.21
C GLY A 190 -33.20 32.32 24.37
N LYS A 191 -33.64 33.44 24.97
CA LYS A 191 -35.07 33.76 25.20
C LYS A 191 -35.85 33.93 23.89
N GLU A 192 -35.18 34.42 22.85
CA GLU A 192 -35.75 34.64 21.52
C GLU A 192 -35.70 33.40 20.62
N ARG A 193 -35.15 32.27 21.11
CA ARG A 193 -35.00 31.01 20.37
C ARG A 193 -34.32 31.22 19.01
N LEU A 194 -33.18 31.89 19.00
CA LEU A 194 -32.42 32.09 17.76
C LEU A 194 -31.77 30.77 17.34
N PRO A 195 -31.76 30.44 16.03
CA PRO A 195 -31.15 29.22 15.55
C PRO A 195 -29.62 29.30 15.69
N LYS A 196 -29.05 28.23 16.22
CA LYS A 196 -27.63 27.95 16.27
C LYS A 196 -27.37 26.70 15.45
N THR A 197 -26.68 26.86 14.33
CA THR A 197 -26.34 25.77 13.43
C THR A 197 -24.89 25.38 13.66
N VAL A 198 -24.65 24.09 13.90
CA VAL A 198 -23.30 23.53 13.95
C VAL A 198 -23.16 22.57 12.78
N ALA A 199 -22.24 22.86 11.87
CA ALA A 199 -21.85 21.98 10.79
C ALA A 199 -20.47 21.37 11.11
N GLN A 200 -20.31 20.07 10.92
CA GLN A 200 -19.03 19.37 11.06
C GLN A 200 -18.46 19.08 9.68
N LEU A 201 -17.17 19.34 9.48
CA LEU A 201 -16.47 18.94 8.26
C LEU A 201 -15.97 17.51 8.41
N CYS A 202 -16.44 16.65 7.51
CA CYS A 202 -16.07 15.25 7.43
C CYS A 202 -15.30 14.98 6.14
N ALA A 203 -14.33 14.10 6.22
CA ALA A 203 -13.64 13.53 5.07
C ALA A 203 -13.91 12.04 5.01
N MET A 204 -13.99 11.47 3.82
CA MET A 204 -13.98 10.01 3.65
C MET A 204 -12.80 9.40 4.40
N ASP A 205 -13.06 8.36 5.18
CA ASP A 205 -12.00 7.60 5.85
C ASP A 205 -11.19 6.83 4.78
N ARG A 206 -9.91 7.16 4.69
CA ARG A 206 -8.97 6.54 3.74
C ARG A 206 -8.28 5.32 4.33
N SER A 207 -8.47 5.05 5.62
CA SER A 207 -7.86 3.90 6.27
C SER A 207 -8.55 2.61 5.82
N LEU A 208 -7.76 1.64 5.40
CA LEU A 208 -8.23 0.31 5.04
C LEU A 208 -7.97 -0.65 6.21
N SER A 209 -8.80 -1.69 6.37
CA SER A 209 -8.52 -2.80 7.29
C SER A 209 -7.24 -3.56 6.94
N GLU A 210 -6.79 -4.49 7.78
CA GLU A 210 -5.61 -5.30 7.45
C GLU A 210 -5.85 -6.14 6.20
N ALA A 211 -7.03 -6.75 6.08
CA ALA A 211 -7.42 -7.52 4.92
C ALA A 211 -7.52 -6.65 3.65
N ALA A 212 -8.17 -5.48 3.74
CA ALA A 212 -8.27 -4.56 2.61
C ALA A 212 -6.92 -3.97 2.18
N ALA A 213 -6.08 -3.54 3.13
CA ALA A 213 -4.77 -3.00 2.81
C ALA A 213 -3.88 -4.05 2.13
N ALA A 214 -3.91 -5.30 2.60
CA ALA A 214 -3.15 -6.38 1.98
C ALA A 214 -3.68 -6.69 0.57
N TYR A 215 -5.00 -6.78 0.41
CA TYR A 215 -5.63 -7.16 -0.84
C TYR A 215 -5.59 -6.05 -1.90
N TYR A 216 -5.89 -4.80 -1.57
CA TYR A 216 -6.07 -3.73 -2.56
C TYR A 216 -4.79 -3.11 -3.08
N SER A 217 -3.63 -3.51 -2.59
CA SER A 217 -2.36 -3.03 -3.12
C SER A 217 -2.30 -3.17 -4.66
N PRO A 218 -1.94 -2.10 -5.39
CA PRO A 218 -1.78 -2.13 -6.84
C PRO A 218 -0.48 -2.83 -7.26
N TYR A 219 0.44 -3.05 -6.32
CA TYR A 219 1.75 -3.65 -6.58
C TYR A 219 1.74 -5.19 -6.57
N LYS A 220 0.58 -5.80 -6.33
CA LYS A 220 0.37 -7.24 -6.47
C LYS A 220 -0.08 -7.56 -7.90
N LEU A 221 0.31 -8.73 -8.41
CA LEU A 221 -0.08 -9.16 -9.75
C LEU A 221 -1.54 -9.61 -9.74
N LYS A 222 -2.33 -9.03 -10.65
CA LYS A 222 -3.73 -9.44 -10.87
C LYS A 222 -3.77 -10.61 -11.88
N PRO A 223 -4.76 -11.51 -11.79
CA PRO A 223 -4.94 -12.59 -12.79
C PRO A 223 -5.08 -12.06 -14.21
N SER A 224 -5.79 -10.93 -14.38
CA SER A 224 -5.99 -10.29 -15.69
C SER A 224 -4.70 -9.75 -16.33
N MET A 225 -3.61 -9.67 -15.55
CA MET A 225 -2.30 -9.18 -15.97
C MET A 225 -1.30 -10.30 -16.19
N GLU A 226 -1.69 -11.57 -15.99
CA GLU A 226 -0.86 -12.68 -16.40
C GLU A 226 -0.66 -12.66 -17.93
N GLY A 227 0.59 -12.81 -18.38
CA GLY A 227 0.99 -12.60 -19.77
C GLY A 227 1.13 -11.13 -20.19
N ARG A 228 0.83 -10.18 -19.30
CA ARG A 228 1.01 -8.73 -19.47
C ARG A 228 1.65 -8.11 -18.23
N GLU A 229 2.57 -8.84 -17.61
CA GLU A 229 3.22 -8.49 -16.35
C GLU A 229 3.92 -7.12 -16.41
N ALA A 230 4.45 -6.75 -17.58
CA ALA A 230 5.04 -5.44 -17.87
C ALA A 230 4.11 -4.25 -17.57
N ALA A 231 2.78 -4.45 -17.65
CA ALA A 231 1.80 -3.43 -17.36
C ALA A 231 1.50 -3.28 -15.86
N SER A 232 2.08 -4.12 -15.00
CA SER A 232 1.85 -4.08 -13.55
C SER A 232 2.33 -2.78 -12.93
N THR A 233 1.55 -2.22 -12.01
CA THR A 233 1.97 -1.05 -11.22
C THR A 233 3.22 -1.32 -10.39
N SER A 234 3.53 -2.60 -10.09
CA SER A 234 4.81 -3.03 -9.52
C SER A 234 6.03 -2.60 -10.35
N CYS A 235 5.88 -2.47 -11.67
CA CYS A 235 6.92 -2.03 -12.59
C CYS A 235 7.04 -0.50 -12.71
N SER A 236 6.33 0.28 -11.88
CA SER A 236 6.27 1.74 -12.00
C SER A 236 7.58 2.44 -11.62
N PHE A 237 8.29 2.96 -12.63
CA PHE A 237 9.53 3.73 -12.42
C PHE A 237 9.31 4.97 -11.54
N GLY A 238 8.16 5.63 -11.71
CA GLY A 238 7.82 6.85 -10.97
C GLY A 238 7.70 6.58 -9.48
N MET A 239 7.07 5.46 -9.10
CA MET A 239 6.92 5.07 -7.71
C MET A 239 8.23 4.57 -7.09
N MET A 240 9.04 3.84 -7.85
CA MET A 240 10.40 3.48 -7.42
C MET A 240 11.26 4.73 -7.16
N ALA A 241 11.26 5.70 -8.09
CA ALA A 241 11.96 6.97 -7.93
C ALA A 241 11.43 7.78 -6.73
N TYR A 242 10.12 7.73 -6.49
CA TYR A 242 9.47 8.42 -5.37
C TYR A 242 9.98 7.91 -4.02
N LEU A 243 10.13 6.59 -3.83
CA LEU A 243 10.74 6.04 -2.61
C LEU A 243 12.14 6.61 -2.36
N SER A 244 12.95 6.79 -3.41
CA SER A 244 14.29 7.36 -3.27
C SER A 244 14.25 8.86 -2.92
N GLN A 245 13.32 9.62 -3.53
CA GLN A 245 13.14 11.05 -3.22
C GLN A 245 12.71 11.27 -1.76
N LEU A 246 11.87 10.40 -1.23
CA LEU A 246 11.47 10.42 0.18
C LEU A 246 12.57 9.91 1.14
N ARG A 247 13.67 9.37 0.61
CA ARG A 247 14.71 8.67 1.39
C ARG A 247 14.18 7.48 2.18
N GLU A 248 13.17 6.81 1.63
CA GLU A 248 12.59 5.58 2.16
C GLU A 248 13.29 4.32 1.61
N THR A 249 14.19 4.48 0.63
CA THR A 249 15.01 3.39 0.09
C THR A 249 16.42 3.87 -0.23
N MET A 250 17.41 2.99 -0.03
CA MET A 250 18.78 3.19 -0.52
C MET A 250 19.06 2.44 -1.83
N SER A 251 18.02 1.95 -2.52
CA SER A 251 18.17 1.28 -3.81
C SER A 251 18.98 2.10 -4.83
N PRO A 252 20.08 1.55 -5.37
CA PRO A 252 20.81 2.11 -6.50
C PRO A 252 19.91 2.35 -7.71
N CYS A 253 19.06 1.39 -8.06
CA CYS A 253 18.14 1.51 -9.20
C CYS A 253 17.14 2.66 -9.00
N ALA A 254 16.53 2.77 -7.82
CA ALA A 254 15.60 3.86 -7.52
C ALA A 254 16.28 5.24 -7.60
N LYS A 255 17.52 5.35 -7.13
CA LYS A 255 18.30 6.59 -7.22
C LYS A 255 18.58 6.99 -8.66
N ILE A 256 18.95 6.06 -9.54
CA ILE A 256 19.15 6.33 -10.98
C ILE A 256 17.88 6.88 -11.63
N LEU A 257 16.71 6.33 -11.27
CA LEU A 257 15.43 6.79 -11.82
C LEU A 257 15.10 8.25 -11.44
N THR A 258 15.70 8.79 -10.36
CA THR A 258 15.49 10.17 -9.94
C THR A 258 16.17 11.23 -10.81
N TYR A 259 17.15 10.85 -11.65
CA TYR A 259 17.90 11.80 -12.47
C TYR A 259 16.96 12.58 -13.42
N ARG A 260 17.18 13.89 -13.53
CA ARG A 260 16.33 14.78 -14.33
C ARG A 260 17.10 15.34 -15.52
N PRO A 261 16.46 15.45 -16.70
CA PRO A 261 17.06 16.16 -17.80
C PRO A 261 17.25 17.63 -17.43
N ASP A 262 18.38 18.19 -17.86
CA ASP A 262 18.71 19.60 -17.69
C ASP A 262 18.18 20.39 -18.89
N SER A 263 17.41 21.45 -18.63
CA SER A 263 16.80 22.29 -19.67
C SER A 263 17.80 22.99 -20.57
N ARG A 264 19.09 23.04 -20.20
CA ARG A 264 20.17 23.57 -21.04
C ARG A 264 20.46 22.69 -22.27
N PHE A 265 20.08 21.42 -22.25
CA PHE A 265 20.36 20.48 -23.34
C PHE A 265 19.07 20.02 -24.01
N HIS A 266 18.97 20.22 -25.32
CA HIS A 266 17.78 19.86 -26.10
C HIS A 266 17.81 18.40 -26.59
N SER A 267 18.99 17.78 -26.57
CA SER A 267 19.21 16.39 -26.95
C SER A 267 20.51 15.88 -26.34
N ALA A 268 20.71 14.56 -26.37
CA ALA A 268 21.98 13.94 -26.04
C ALA A 268 23.09 14.44 -26.98
N ASP A 269 22.78 14.51 -28.28
CA ASP A 269 23.69 15.02 -29.30
C ASP A 269 24.06 16.48 -29.08
N HIS A 270 23.10 17.33 -28.72
CA HIS A 270 23.38 18.73 -28.38
C HIS A 270 24.31 18.82 -27.16
N ALA A 271 24.08 18.02 -26.12
CA ALA A 271 24.98 17.96 -24.96
C ALA A 271 26.40 17.53 -25.37
N LEU A 272 26.54 16.49 -26.19
CA LEU A 272 27.85 16.03 -26.68
C LEU A 272 28.56 17.08 -27.54
N GLN A 273 27.82 17.82 -28.37
CA GLN A 273 28.37 18.95 -29.13
C GLN A 273 28.87 20.07 -28.20
N VAL A 274 28.11 20.40 -27.16
CA VAL A 274 28.56 21.37 -26.13
C VAL A 274 29.83 20.87 -25.43
N ALA A 275 29.91 19.58 -25.10
CA ALA A 275 31.11 19.00 -24.52
C ALA A 275 32.34 19.14 -25.44
N GLN A 276 32.18 18.86 -26.74
CA GLN A 276 33.25 19.06 -27.73
C GLN A 276 33.67 20.53 -27.88
N GLN A 277 32.72 21.47 -27.81
CA GLN A 277 33.03 22.90 -27.84
C GLN A 277 33.82 23.33 -26.60
N LEU A 278 33.48 22.80 -25.42
CA LEU A 278 34.20 23.07 -24.18
C LEU A 278 35.64 22.55 -24.23
N GLU A 279 35.89 21.38 -24.82
CA GLU A 279 37.26 20.88 -25.03
C GLU A 279 38.06 21.77 -25.97
N LYS A 280 37.46 22.20 -27.09
CA LYS A 280 38.11 23.13 -28.02
C LYS A 280 38.45 24.48 -27.36
N ALA A 281 37.72 24.85 -26.31
CA ALA A 281 37.94 26.05 -25.52
C ALA A 281 38.83 25.83 -24.28
N ASP A 282 39.54 24.69 -24.20
CA ASP A 282 40.44 24.30 -23.10
C ASP A 282 39.73 24.20 -21.73
N LYS A 283 38.44 23.84 -21.74
CA LYS A 283 37.59 23.63 -20.55
C LYS A 283 37.28 22.15 -20.34
N ALA A 284 38.33 21.34 -20.18
CA ALA A 284 38.23 19.87 -20.06
C ALA A 284 37.28 19.40 -18.94
N ASP A 285 37.35 20.02 -17.76
CA ASP A 285 36.47 19.68 -16.62
C ASP A 285 34.98 19.91 -16.94
N GLY A 286 34.68 20.98 -17.68
CA GLY A 286 33.33 21.28 -18.14
C GLY A 286 32.84 20.22 -19.12
N ALA A 287 33.67 19.83 -20.07
CA ALA A 287 33.34 18.80 -21.04
C ALA A 287 33.12 17.43 -20.40
N ALA A 288 33.95 17.05 -19.42
CA ALA A 288 33.81 15.81 -18.65
C ALA A 288 32.47 15.76 -17.90
N LYS A 289 32.06 16.86 -17.25
CA LYS A 289 30.75 16.95 -16.57
C LYS A 289 29.58 16.80 -17.55
N VAL A 290 29.67 17.37 -18.74
CA VAL A 290 28.60 17.24 -19.74
C VAL A 290 28.52 15.81 -20.28
N ARG A 291 29.65 15.14 -20.53
CA ARG A 291 29.65 13.72 -20.92
C ARG A 291 29.10 12.82 -19.81
N GLN A 292 29.47 13.09 -18.57
CA GLN A 292 28.94 12.39 -17.41
C GLN A 292 27.43 12.56 -17.31
N TYR A 293 26.90 13.77 -17.52
CA TYR A 293 25.46 13.99 -17.60
C TYR A 293 24.79 13.14 -18.68
N VAL A 294 25.36 13.08 -19.90
CA VAL A 294 24.83 12.24 -20.99
C VAL A 294 24.81 10.77 -20.59
N GLU A 295 25.89 10.28 -19.97
CA GLU A 295 25.96 8.89 -19.49
C GLU A 295 24.96 8.60 -18.36
N THR A 296 24.84 9.49 -17.38
CA THR A 296 23.83 9.40 -16.30
C THR A 296 22.41 9.30 -16.87
N MET A 297 22.11 10.08 -17.90
CA MET A 297 20.82 10.01 -18.57
C MET A 297 20.67 8.71 -19.38
N ARG A 298 21.73 8.25 -20.07
CA ARG A 298 21.76 6.96 -20.76
C ARG A 298 21.42 5.80 -19.82
N GLN A 299 22.08 5.76 -18.66
CA GLN A 299 21.82 4.78 -17.60
C GLN A 299 20.35 4.77 -17.19
N LYS A 300 19.74 5.94 -17.00
CA LYS A 300 18.32 6.04 -16.66
C LYS A 300 17.40 5.45 -17.73
N TYR A 301 17.60 5.78 -19.01
CA TYR A 301 16.71 5.28 -20.08
C TYR A 301 16.90 3.79 -20.33
N VAL A 302 18.14 3.30 -20.32
CA VAL A 302 18.43 1.87 -20.41
C VAL A 302 17.82 1.13 -19.23
N LEU A 303 17.89 1.68 -18.01
CA LEU A 303 17.25 1.09 -16.84
C LEU A 303 15.72 1.06 -16.98
N MET A 304 15.09 2.15 -17.43
CA MET A 304 13.64 2.17 -17.64
C MET A 304 13.18 1.13 -18.67
N ASP A 305 13.88 1.05 -19.80
CA ASP A 305 13.63 0.03 -20.83
C ASP A 305 13.82 -1.38 -20.27
N THR A 306 14.94 -1.61 -19.57
CA THR A 306 15.26 -2.89 -18.95
C THR A 306 14.21 -3.32 -17.92
N ILE A 307 13.75 -2.41 -17.06
CA ILE A 307 12.71 -2.72 -16.07
C ILE A 307 11.39 -3.08 -16.76
N ALA A 308 10.93 -2.29 -17.74
CA ALA A 308 9.66 -2.54 -18.40
C ALA A 308 9.65 -3.81 -19.25
N ASN A 309 10.71 -4.04 -20.01
CA ASN A 309 10.72 -5.06 -21.06
C ASN A 309 11.42 -6.36 -20.64
N HIS A 310 12.19 -6.35 -19.55
CA HIS A 310 12.98 -7.51 -19.12
C HIS A 310 12.78 -7.81 -17.63
N TRP A 311 13.35 -6.98 -16.75
CA TRP A 311 13.49 -7.34 -15.33
C TRP A 311 12.17 -7.51 -14.59
N CYS A 312 11.19 -6.63 -14.77
CA CYS A 312 9.91 -6.74 -14.07
C CYS A 312 9.05 -7.91 -14.57
N PRO A 313 8.83 -8.10 -15.90
CA PRO A 313 8.12 -9.27 -16.41
C PRO A 313 8.79 -10.58 -16.03
N ASP A 314 10.12 -10.65 -16.12
CA ASP A 314 10.87 -11.84 -15.75
C ASP A 314 10.73 -12.15 -14.26
N THR A 315 10.76 -11.13 -13.39
CA THR A 315 10.61 -11.32 -11.94
C THR A 315 9.29 -12.04 -11.63
N TRP A 316 8.18 -11.58 -12.21
CA TRP A 316 6.89 -12.23 -12.05
C TRP A 316 6.85 -13.62 -12.69
N THR A 317 7.43 -13.79 -13.88
CA THR A 317 7.48 -15.08 -14.59
C THR A 317 8.24 -16.12 -13.77
N THR A 318 9.43 -15.77 -13.28
CA THR A 318 10.25 -16.66 -12.46
C THR A 318 9.62 -16.92 -11.10
N ALA A 319 9.05 -15.91 -10.43
CA ALA A 319 8.38 -16.09 -9.15
C ALA A 319 7.14 -16.99 -9.25
N LYS A 320 6.39 -16.93 -10.36
CA LYS A 320 5.28 -17.85 -10.62
C LYS A 320 5.74 -19.27 -10.94
N ALA A 321 6.87 -19.43 -11.63
CA ALA A 321 7.42 -20.74 -11.98
C ALA A 321 8.12 -21.43 -10.80
N THR A 322 8.56 -20.66 -9.80
CA THR A 322 9.31 -21.18 -8.65
C THR A 322 8.37 -21.48 -7.49
N GLU A 323 8.33 -22.73 -7.06
CA GLU A 323 7.49 -23.16 -5.95
C GLU A 323 7.84 -22.39 -4.66
N GLY A 324 6.82 -21.83 -4.01
CA GLY A 324 6.98 -21.06 -2.78
C GLY A 324 7.58 -19.67 -2.96
N ALA A 325 7.94 -19.25 -4.17
CA ALA A 325 8.41 -17.90 -4.45
C ALA A 325 7.28 -16.87 -4.56
N SER A 326 6.03 -17.30 -4.70
CA SER A 326 4.86 -16.42 -4.65
C SER A 326 3.81 -16.96 -3.68
N CYS A 327 2.82 -16.15 -3.35
CA CYS A 327 1.73 -16.53 -2.48
C CYS A 327 0.42 -15.84 -2.86
N ASP A 328 -0.69 -16.40 -2.38
CA ASP A 328 -2.03 -15.89 -2.65
C ASP A 328 -2.40 -14.80 -1.65
N ALA A 329 -2.72 -13.61 -2.16
CA ALA A 329 -3.31 -12.51 -1.40
C ALA A 329 -4.83 -12.52 -1.57
N LEU A 330 -5.49 -13.35 -0.76
CA LEU A 330 -6.94 -13.44 -0.69
C LEU A 330 -7.56 -12.16 -0.11
N ARG A 331 -8.84 -11.90 -0.41
CA ARG A 331 -9.58 -10.74 0.14
C ARG A 331 -9.62 -10.76 1.67
N VAL A 332 -9.72 -11.96 2.26
CA VAL A 332 -9.75 -12.18 3.72
C VAL A 332 -8.67 -13.19 4.07
N MET A 333 -7.55 -12.67 4.58
CA MET A 333 -6.40 -13.46 5.00
C MET A 333 -6.64 -14.01 6.42
N ALA A 334 -6.32 -15.27 6.68
CA ALA A 334 -6.48 -15.93 7.97
C ALA A 334 -5.76 -15.24 9.14
N TRP A 335 -4.67 -14.52 8.87
CA TRP A 335 -3.91 -13.81 9.91
C TRP A 335 -4.48 -12.43 10.27
N THR A 336 -5.39 -11.87 9.46
CA THR A 336 -6.02 -10.57 9.77
C THR A 336 -7.13 -10.73 10.80
N GLU A 337 -7.57 -9.62 11.40
CA GLU A 337 -8.69 -9.61 12.33
C GLU A 337 -9.99 -10.15 11.69
N GLU A 338 -10.26 -9.81 10.43
CA GLU A 338 -11.41 -10.33 9.67
C GLU A 338 -11.29 -11.83 9.43
N GLY A 339 -10.08 -12.33 9.13
CA GLY A 339 -9.82 -13.76 8.99
C GLY A 339 -10.02 -14.53 10.28
N LYS A 340 -9.58 -13.99 11.42
CA LYS A 340 -9.81 -14.55 12.74
C LYS A 340 -11.31 -14.63 13.05
N LYS A 341 -12.06 -13.53 12.86
CA LYS A 341 -13.53 -13.49 12.99
C LYS A 341 -14.18 -14.58 12.13
N LEU A 342 -13.80 -14.67 10.85
CA LEU A 342 -14.33 -15.66 9.91
C LEU A 342 -14.05 -17.10 10.37
N LYS A 343 -12.85 -17.37 10.86
CA LYS A 343 -12.45 -18.68 11.40
C LYS A 343 -13.28 -19.06 12.63
N GLU A 344 -13.49 -18.13 13.56
CA GLU A 344 -14.34 -18.34 14.73
C GLU A 344 -15.79 -18.66 14.35
N PHE A 345 -16.35 -17.95 13.36
CA PHE A 345 -17.70 -18.24 12.86
C PHE A 345 -17.80 -19.64 12.25
N LYS A 346 -16.83 -20.04 11.42
CA LYS A 346 -16.77 -21.38 10.82
C LYS A 346 -16.63 -22.47 11.89
N ALA A 347 -15.82 -22.25 12.93
CA ALA A 347 -15.67 -23.19 14.05
C ALA A 347 -16.97 -23.38 14.84
N LYS A 348 -17.74 -22.30 15.06
CA LYS A 348 -19.05 -22.35 15.72
C LYS A 348 -20.10 -23.12 14.90
N GLN A 349 -20.09 -23.02 13.56
CA GLN A 349 -20.94 -23.86 12.70
C GLN A 349 -20.58 -25.35 12.79
N GLY A 350 -19.28 -25.69 12.85
CA GLY A 350 -18.81 -27.07 12.96
C GLY A 350 -19.26 -27.77 14.26
N ASN A 351 -19.30 -27.03 15.37
CA ASN A 351 -19.75 -27.55 16.66
C ASN A 351 -21.28 -27.67 16.76
N ALA A 352 -22.05 -26.83 16.08
CA ALA A 352 -23.52 -26.94 16.03
C ALA A 352 -23.99 -28.24 15.35
N LYS A 353 -23.21 -28.79 14.40
CA LYS A 353 -23.53 -30.06 13.72
C LYS A 353 -23.25 -31.32 14.56
N LYS A 354 -22.50 -31.25 15.66
CA LYS A 354 -22.22 -32.41 16.53
C LYS A 354 -23.23 -32.62 17.68
N GLY A 355 -24.26 -31.76 17.79
CA GLY A 355 -25.37 -31.93 18.72
C GLY A 355 -26.49 -32.87 18.25
N GLY A 356 -26.29 -33.60 17.14
CA GLY A 356 -27.24 -34.59 16.60
C GLY A 356 -27.28 -35.92 17.36
N GLY A 357 -27.31 -35.86 18.69
CA GLY A 357 -27.55 -37.02 19.55
C GLY A 357 -29.05 -37.21 19.77
N LYS A 358 -29.66 -38.08 18.97
CA LYS A 358 -30.98 -38.71 19.16
C LYS A 358 -31.42 -38.74 20.64
N LYS A 359 -32.43 -37.94 21.03
CA LYS A 359 -33.40 -38.27 22.10
C LYS A 359 -34.62 -37.32 22.08
N GLY A 360 -35.73 -37.86 21.57
CA GLY A 360 -37.12 -37.57 21.96
C GLY A 360 -37.55 -36.12 22.16
N GLY A 361 -38.10 -35.50 21.12
CA GLY A 361 -38.92 -34.30 21.28
C GLY A 361 -40.26 -34.62 21.96
N ARG A 362 -40.35 -34.36 23.27
CA ARG A 362 -41.61 -33.97 23.89
C ARG A 362 -41.91 -32.53 23.44
N GLN A 363 -43.06 -32.32 22.80
CA GLN A 363 -43.63 -30.98 22.65
C GLN A 363 -43.82 -30.37 24.05
N PRO A 364 -43.43 -29.11 24.29
CA PRO A 364 -43.96 -28.35 25.41
C PRO A 364 -45.46 -28.12 25.18
N ALA A 365 -46.26 -28.31 26.23
CA ALA A 365 -47.73 -28.23 26.18
C ALA A 365 -48.27 -26.81 25.98
N ASP A 366 -47.39 -25.80 26.02
CA ASP A 366 -47.78 -24.40 25.93
C ASP A 366 -47.27 -23.87 24.59
N GLY A 367 -48.19 -23.46 23.71
CA GLY A 367 -47.97 -23.05 22.31
C GLY A 367 -47.08 -21.83 22.07
N GLY A 368 -45.99 -21.67 22.83
CA GLY A 368 -44.93 -20.72 22.58
C GLY A 368 -44.20 -21.09 21.29
N ARG A 369 -44.27 -20.20 20.30
CA ARG A 369 -43.47 -20.29 19.07
C ARG A 369 -42.00 -20.50 19.45
N MET A 370 -41.35 -21.51 18.87
CA MET A 370 -39.89 -21.61 18.84
C MET A 370 -39.32 -20.45 18.00
N ASN A 371 -39.26 -19.26 18.57
CA ASN A 371 -38.66 -18.10 17.93
C ASN A 371 -37.18 -18.06 18.29
N GLY A 372 -36.39 -18.79 17.50
CA GLY A 372 -34.94 -18.75 17.59
C GLY A 372 -34.34 -19.95 16.87
N ALA A 373 -34.28 -19.91 15.54
CA ALA A 373 -33.45 -20.85 14.79
C ALA A 373 -32.03 -20.77 15.38
N GLY A 374 -31.46 -21.91 15.80
CA GLY A 374 -30.19 -21.97 16.55
C GLY A 374 -28.96 -21.35 15.85
N ASN A 375 -29.13 -20.84 14.62
CA ASN A 375 -28.10 -20.18 13.83
C ASN A 375 -28.39 -18.68 13.57
N ALA A 376 -29.49 -18.12 14.07
CA ALA A 376 -29.89 -16.73 13.77
C ALA A 376 -28.82 -15.70 14.18
N GLY A 377 -28.21 -15.87 15.36
CA GLY A 377 -27.10 -15.01 15.80
C GLY A 377 -25.81 -15.21 15.00
N LEU A 378 -25.61 -16.40 14.41
CA LEU A 378 -24.45 -16.69 13.56
C LEU A 378 -24.61 -16.09 12.16
N LEU A 379 -25.81 -16.17 11.60
CA LEU A 379 -26.15 -15.52 10.33
C LEU A 379 -26.05 -14.00 10.46
N ALA A 380 -26.59 -13.42 11.54
CA ALA A 380 -26.45 -11.99 11.80
C ALA A 380 -24.98 -11.54 11.93
N GLY A 381 -24.12 -12.36 12.54
CA GLY A 381 -22.69 -12.07 12.63
C GLY A 381 -21.95 -12.15 11.30
N LEU A 382 -22.33 -13.11 10.44
CA LEU A 382 -21.79 -13.22 9.08
C LEU A 382 -22.27 -12.06 8.20
N ASP A 383 -23.55 -11.70 8.28
CA ASP A 383 -24.12 -10.56 7.57
C ASP A 383 -23.44 -9.25 7.99
N ALA A 384 -23.11 -9.10 9.28
CA ALA A 384 -22.36 -7.95 9.77
C ALA A 384 -20.93 -7.91 9.20
N LEU A 385 -20.22 -9.04 9.13
CA LEU A 385 -18.89 -9.11 8.53
C LEU A 385 -18.95 -8.82 7.01
N LEU A 386 -19.96 -9.32 6.31
CA LEU A 386 -20.16 -9.04 4.89
C LEU A 386 -20.49 -7.57 4.65
N ALA A 387 -21.25 -6.93 5.54
CA ALA A 387 -21.52 -5.50 5.48
C ALA A 387 -20.25 -4.67 5.74
N GLU A 388 -19.39 -5.08 6.69
CA GLU A 388 -18.08 -4.48 6.97
C GLU A 388 -17.19 -4.53 5.71
N LEU A 389 -17.07 -5.70 5.09
CA LEU A 389 -16.31 -5.87 3.84
C LEU A 389 -16.90 -5.07 2.66
N ALA A 390 -18.23 -4.98 2.54
CA ALA A 390 -18.87 -4.18 1.49
C ALA A 390 -18.65 -2.66 1.66
N ALA A 391 -18.59 -2.18 2.90
CA ALA A 391 -18.26 -0.79 3.19
C ALA A 391 -16.80 -0.50 2.80
N GLU A 392 -15.87 -1.40 3.12
CA GLU A 392 -14.47 -1.30 2.66
C GLU A 392 -14.35 -1.31 1.15
N ASP A 393 -15.11 -2.19 0.47
CA ASP A 393 -15.11 -2.24 -1.00
C ASP A 393 -15.49 -0.88 -1.58
N THR A 394 -16.42 -0.15 -0.93
CA THR A 394 -16.84 1.21 -1.30
C THR A 394 -15.73 2.23 -1.09
N ILE A 395 -14.96 2.14 0.00
CA ILE A 395 -13.77 2.98 0.21
C ILE A 395 -12.72 2.70 -0.87
N ALA A 396 -12.51 1.42 -1.16
CA ALA A 396 -11.59 0.94 -2.18
C ALA A 396 -12.10 1.17 -3.61
N MET A 397 -13.38 1.56 -3.83
CA MET A 397 -13.90 1.89 -5.16
C MET A 397 -13.14 3.05 -5.79
N GLY A 398 -12.58 3.96 -4.99
CA GLY A 398 -11.73 5.03 -5.49
C GLY A 398 -10.35 4.56 -5.95
N LEU A 399 -9.90 3.34 -5.61
CA LEU A 399 -8.62 2.78 -6.06
C LEU A 399 -8.73 2.06 -7.43
N LYS A 400 -9.86 2.19 -8.15
CA LYS A 400 -10.26 1.32 -9.27
C LYS A 400 -10.10 1.95 -10.66
N SER A 401 -9.32 1.28 -11.52
CA SER A 401 -9.54 1.37 -12.97
C SER A 401 -10.79 0.56 -13.34
N GLN A 402 -11.57 1.05 -14.31
CA GLN A 402 -12.91 0.57 -14.69
C GLN A 402 -13.00 -0.91 -15.12
N ASP A 403 -11.88 -1.61 -15.29
CA ASP A 403 -11.80 -2.99 -15.79
C ASP A 403 -11.85 -4.08 -14.69
N ASP A 404 -11.85 -3.70 -13.41
CA ASP A 404 -11.73 -4.63 -12.26
C ASP A 404 -13.05 -5.29 -11.79
N LEU A 405 -14.12 -5.23 -12.58
CA LEU A 405 -15.42 -5.82 -12.19
C LEU A 405 -15.44 -7.37 -12.27
N GLY A 406 -14.42 -7.99 -12.87
CA GLY A 406 -14.24 -9.44 -12.89
C GLY A 406 -13.54 -9.95 -11.63
N GLY A 407 -14.23 -9.91 -10.48
CA GLY A 407 -13.67 -10.25 -9.16
C GLY A 407 -13.40 -11.74 -8.89
N THR A 408 -13.47 -12.61 -9.90
CA THR A 408 -13.32 -14.06 -9.70
C THR A 408 -12.71 -14.75 -10.91
N ASP A 409 -11.78 -15.67 -10.67
CA ASP A 409 -11.41 -16.70 -11.64
C ASP A 409 -12.60 -17.65 -11.93
N SER A 410 -12.40 -18.64 -12.80
CA SER A 410 -13.40 -19.67 -13.13
C SER A 410 -13.88 -20.49 -11.91
N SER A 411 -13.24 -20.30 -10.75
CA SER A 411 -13.51 -20.97 -9.47
C SER A 411 -14.19 -20.06 -8.44
N GLY A 412 -14.48 -18.79 -8.76
CA GLY A 412 -15.19 -17.89 -7.86
C GLY A 412 -14.31 -17.18 -6.83
N LYS A 413 -12.98 -17.12 -7.00
CA LYS A 413 -12.07 -16.43 -6.04
C LYS A 413 -11.27 -15.30 -6.70
N PRO A 414 -11.06 -14.17 -6.00
CA PRO A 414 -10.08 -13.17 -6.41
C PRO A 414 -8.66 -13.63 -6.07
N VAL A 415 -7.80 -13.85 -7.08
CA VAL A 415 -6.46 -14.42 -6.88
C VAL A 415 -5.39 -13.38 -7.20
N LYS A 416 -5.15 -12.42 -6.30
CA LYS A 416 -3.95 -11.57 -6.42
C LYS A 416 -2.72 -12.36 -5.98
N ILE A 417 -1.65 -12.28 -6.76
CA ILE A 417 -0.38 -12.94 -6.47
C ILE A 417 0.59 -11.90 -5.89
N SER A 418 1.26 -12.24 -4.79
CA SER A 418 2.25 -11.37 -4.16
C SER A 418 3.65 -11.97 -4.21
N LEU A 419 4.65 -11.10 -4.23
CA LEU A 419 6.04 -11.47 -4.08
C LEU A 419 6.41 -11.59 -2.59
N ASN A 420 7.12 -12.65 -2.23
CA ASN A 420 7.63 -12.91 -0.90
C ASN A 420 9.18 -12.85 -0.86
N ASP A 421 9.79 -13.21 0.27
CA ASP A 421 11.25 -13.19 0.41
C ASP A 421 11.95 -14.08 -0.63
N ALA A 422 11.39 -15.26 -0.90
CA ALA A 422 11.96 -16.21 -1.85
C ALA A 422 11.83 -15.75 -3.31
N SER A 423 10.92 -14.82 -3.64
CA SER A 423 10.78 -14.29 -5.01
C SER A 423 12.08 -13.74 -5.57
N CYS A 424 12.77 -12.93 -4.77
CA CYS A 424 13.94 -12.21 -5.24
C CYS A 424 15.19 -13.11 -5.27
N ASP A 425 15.16 -14.25 -4.60
CA ASP A 425 16.22 -15.26 -4.64
C ASP A 425 16.00 -16.30 -5.75
N ALA A 426 14.86 -16.27 -6.43
CA ALA A 426 14.46 -17.29 -7.41
C ALA A 426 15.14 -17.15 -8.79
N PHE A 427 15.80 -16.03 -9.08
CA PHE A 427 16.42 -15.77 -10.37
C PHE A 427 17.91 -15.42 -10.25
N GLU A 428 18.64 -15.67 -11.33
CA GLU A 428 20.02 -15.18 -11.47
C GLU A 428 20.02 -13.67 -11.58
N ASP A 429 20.94 -13.03 -10.86
CA ASP A 429 21.02 -11.58 -10.83
C ASP A 429 21.72 -11.06 -12.09
N GLU A 430 21.20 -9.95 -12.60
CA GLU A 430 21.71 -9.26 -13.78
C GLU A 430 21.92 -7.80 -13.42
N THR A 431 23.04 -7.22 -13.86
CA THR A 431 23.39 -5.82 -13.54
C THR A 431 22.97 -4.87 -14.65
N LEU A 432 22.76 -3.59 -14.32
CA LEU A 432 22.56 -2.56 -15.34
C LEU A 432 23.83 -2.36 -16.16
N ALA A 433 25.01 -2.56 -15.58
CA ALA A 433 26.29 -2.48 -16.28
C ALA A 433 26.34 -3.43 -17.50
N SER A 434 25.92 -4.69 -17.35
CA SER A 434 25.87 -5.63 -18.49
C SER A 434 24.87 -5.20 -19.57
N ARG A 435 23.71 -4.65 -19.18
CA ARG A 435 22.72 -4.12 -20.13
C ARG A 435 23.23 -2.89 -20.90
N LEU A 436 24.08 -2.10 -20.27
CA LEU A 436 24.66 -0.91 -20.88
C LEU A 436 25.70 -1.22 -21.96
N GLU A 437 26.31 -2.40 -21.93
CA GLU A 437 27.28 -2.85 -22.96
C GLU A 437 26.59 -3.13 -24.30
N ASP A 438 25.39 -3.70 -24.26
CA ASP A 438 24.58 -4.01 -25.45
C ASP A 438 23.71 -2.83 -25.92
N ALA A 439 23.54 -1.81 -25.07
CA ALA A 439 22.70 -0.66 -25.37
C ALA A 439 23.42 0.36 -26.28
N PRO A 440 22.66 1.14 -27.09
CA PRO A 440 23.22 2.26 -27.84
C PRO A 440 24.02 3.21 -26.94
N ALA A 441 25.16 3.69 -27.45
CA ALA A 441 26.06 4.59 -26.72
C ALA A 441 25.48 5.99 -26.49
N ALA A 442 24.45 6.37 -27.25
CA ALA A 442 23.71 7.61 -27.05
C ALA A 442 22.29 7.29 -26.53
N PRO A 443 21.83 7.98 -25.47
CA PRO A 443 20.44 7.86 -25.03
C PRO A 443 19.46 8.29 -26.13
N PRO A 444 18.22 7.76 -26.13
CA PRO A 444 17.17 8.26 -27.01
C PRO A 444 16.93 9.75 -26.74
N ASP A 445 16.59 10.50 -27.80
CA ASP A 445 16.46 11.96 -27.72
C ASP A 445 15.41 12.38 -26.68
N PHE A 446 15.88 13.13 -25.68
CA PHE A 446 15.14 13.49 -24.46
C PHE A 446 13.91 14.37 -24.69
N PHE A 447 13.77 14.98 -25.88
CA PHE A 447 12.81 16.05 -26.17
C PHE A 447 12.21 15.98 -27.58
N THR A 448 12.03 14.79 -28.16
CA THR A 448 11.08 14.73 -29.27
C THR A 448 9.68 14.94 -28.68
N GLU A 449 9.21 16.19 -28.70
CA GLU A 449 7.79 16.44 -28.88
C GLU A 449 7.41 15.56 -30.08
N LYS A 450 6.69 14.46 -29.80
CA LYS A 450 5.93 13.80 -30.85
C LYS A 450 4.96 14.87 -31.33
N GLU A 451 5.22 15.37 -32.55
CA GLU A 451 4.25 16.14 -33.33
C GLU A 451 2.87 15.46 -33.35
#